data_AF-A0A3D1XC29-F1
#
_entry.id   AF-A0A3D1XC29-F1
#
_cell.length_a   1.000
_cell.length_b   1.000
_cell.length_c   1.000
_cell.angle_alpha   90.00
_cell.angle_beta   90.00
_cell.angle_gamma   90.00
#
_symmetry.space_group_name_H-M   'P 1'
#
loop_
_entity.id
_entity.type
_entity.pdbx_description
1 polymer ?
#
loop_
_entity_poly.entity_id
_entity_poly.type
_entity_poly.pdbx_seq_one_letter_code
_entity_poly.pdbx_strand_id
1 'polypeptide(L)' 'MAIKSLSIRIDEEMLHKLHVVADYEGRSANNEILILIRDAIEAYEEKHGKIEL' A
#
# COMPACT_ATOMS: atom_id res chain seq x y z
N MET A 1 -5.59 -13.07 -12.91
CA MET A 1 -4.14 -12.93 -12.71
C MET A 1 -3.73 -13.72 -11.48
N ALA A 2 -2.51 -14.28 -11.46
CA ALA A 2 -2.02 -15.01 -10.30
C ALA A 2 -1.72 -14.04 -9.15
N ILE A 3 -2.25 -14.30 -7.95
CA ILE A 3 -1.90 -13.55 -6.75
C ILE A 3 -0.44 -13.86 -6.42
N LYS A 4 0.36 -12.82 -6.22
CA LYS A 4 1.76 -12.92 -5.80
C LYS A 4 1.91 -12.32 -4.41
N SER A 5 2.75 -12.91 -3.57
CA SER A 5 3.13 -12.35 -2.28
C SER A 5 4.26 -11.34 -2.46
N LEU A 6 4.21 -10.25 -1.70
CA LEU A 6 5.27 -9.26 -1.60
C LEU A 6 5.73 -9.22 -0.14
N SER A 7 7.01 -9.54 0.10
CA SER A 7 7.64 -9.40 1.41
C SER A 7 8.41 -8.09 1.45
N ILE A 8 8.11 -7.24 2.42
CA ILE A 8 8.77 -5.94 2.61
C ILE A 8 9.55 -5.91 3.92
N ARG A 9 10.64 -5.14 3.96
CA ARG A 9 11.32 -4.79 5.20
C ARG A 9 10.82 -3.43 5.65
N ILE A 10 10.34 -3.36 6.88
CA ILE A 10 9.82 -2.16 7.54
C ILE A 10 10.32 -2.18 8.98
N ASP A 11 10.67 -1.04 9.55
CA ASP A 11 11.02 -0.98 10.96
C ASP A 11 9.78 -1.19 11.84
N GLU A 12 10.03 -1.59 13.07
CA GLU A 12 8.98 -1.96 14.03
C GLU A 12 8.06 -0.78 14.36
N GLU A 13 8.60 0.44 14.48
CA GLU A 13 7.82 1.63 14.81
C GLU A 13 6.86 1.99 13.68
N MET A 14 7.32 1.95 12.43
CA MET A 14 6.48 2.16 11.27
C MET A 14 5.41 1.08 11.12
N LEU A 15 5.75 -0.19 11.36
CA LEU A 15 4.76 -1.28 11.34
C LEU A 15 3.67 -1.06 12.38
N HIS A 16 4.03 -0.65 13.60
CA HIS A 16 3.07 -0.35 14.64
C HIS A 16 2.16 0.83 14.28
N LYS A 17 2.73 1.91 13.73
CA LYS A 17 1.94 3.05 13.23
C LYS A 17 0.98 2.64 12.11
N LEU A 18 1.42 1.79 11.19
CA LEU A 18 0.56 1.26 10.14
C LEU A 18 -0.63 0.47 10.71
N HIS A 19 -0.41 -0.34 11.74
CA HIS A 19 -1.50 -1.06 12.41
C HIS A 19 -2.52 -0.11 13.02
N VAL A 20 -2.08 0.96 13.70
CA VAL A 20 -2.98 1.97 14.28
C VAL A 20 -3.85 2.64 13.19
N VAL A 21 -3.23 3.00 12.05
CA VAL A 21 -3.97 3.60 10.91
C VAL A 21 -4.95 2.59 10.31
N ALA A 22 -4.51 1.37 10.08
CA ALA A 22 -5.34 0.32 9.50
C ALA A 22 -6.56 0.00 10.40
N ASP A 23 -6.36 -0.08 11.72
CA ASP A 23 -7.43 -0.33 12.68
C ASP A 23 -8.45 0.82 12.70
N TYR A 24 -7.98 2.07 12.65
CA TYR A 24 -8.86 3.25 12.55
C TYR A 24 -9.73 3.20 11.29
N GLU A 25 -9.14 2.76 10.19
CA GLU A 25 -9.80 2.62 8.90
C GLU A 25 -10.64 1.34 8.75
N GLY A 26 -10.63 0.46 9.76
CA GLY A 26 -11.35 -0.82 9.76
C GLY A 26 -10.78 -1.87 8.81
N ARG A 27 -9.47 -1.83 8.54
CA ARG A 27 -8.76 -2.67 7.56
C ARG A 27 -7.60 -3.43 8.20
N SER A 28 -7.14 -4.49 7.53
CA SER A 28 -5.86 -5.12 7.90
C SER A 28 -4.69 -4.30 7.38
N ALA A 29 -3.53 -4.38 8.05
CA ALA A 29 -2.30 -3.71 7.59
C ALA A 29 -1.96 -4.04 6.13
N ASN A 30 -2.17 -5.29 5.70
CA ASN A 30 -1.96 -5.69 4.30
C ASN A 30 -2.92 -4.99 3.35
N ASN A 31 -4.20 -4.86 3.71
CA ASN A 31 -5.17 -4.17 2.86
C ASN A 31 -4.87 -2.67 2.78
N GLU A 32 -4.46 -2.07 3.89
CA GLU A 32 -4.00 -0.67 3.93
C GLU A 32 -2.78 -0.44 3.03
N ILE A 33 -1.77 -1.31 3.08
CA ILE A 33 -0.61 -1.24 2.17
C ILE A 33 -1.05 -1.29 0.69
N LEU A 34 -2.01 -2.16 0.35
CA LEU A 34 -2.47 -2.26 -1.04
C LEU A 34 -3.19 -0.98 -1.52
N ILE A 35 -3.91 -0.30 -0.64
CA ILE A 35 -4.55 0.99 -0.94
C ILE A 35 -3.48 2.05 -1.13
N LEU A 36 -2.54 2.18 -0.19
CA LEU A 36 -1.42 3.13 -0.28
C LEU A 36 -0.60 2.95 -1.56
N ILE A 37 -0.35 1.71 -1.98
CA ILE A 37 0.34 1.41 -3.25
C ILE A 37 -0.51 1.86 -4.45
N ARG A 38 -1.82 1.61 -4.43
CA ARG A 38 -2.72 2.01 -5.52
C ARG A 38 -2.76 3.53 -5.66
N ASP A 39 -2.93 4.24 -4.55
CA ASP A 39 -3.00 5.70 -4.51
C ASP A 39 -1.67 6.31 -5.00
N ALA A 40 -0.54 5.69 -4.64
CA ALA A 40 0.77 6.11 -5.13
C ALA A 40 0.93 5.90 -6.65
N ILE A 41 0.41 4.80 -7.20
CA ILE A 41 0.41 4.55 -8.65
C ILE A 41 -0.48 5.56 -9.35
N GLU A 42 -1.71 5.78 -8.87
CA GLU A 42 -2.66 6.72 -9.47
C GLU A 42 -2.10 8.15 -9.47
N ALA A 43 -1.52 8.59 -8.34
CA ALA A 43 -0.88 9.90 -8.24
C ALA A 43 0.34 10.05 -9.16
N TYR A 44 1.05 8.96 -9.46
CA TYR A 44 2.13 8.95 -10.44
C TYR A 44 1.57 9.04 -11.86
N GLU A 45 0.56 8.24 -12.19
CA GLU A 45 -0.06 8.20 -13.52
C GLU A 45 -0.75 9.53 -13.88
N GLU A 46 -1.34 10.22 -12.91
CA GLU A 46 -1.92 11.54 -13.10
C GLU A 46 -0.86 12.57 -13.54
N LYS A 47 0.37 12.46 -13.00
CA LYS A 47 1.46 13.41 -13.25
C LYS A 47 2.30 13.08 -14.49
N HIS A 48 2.47 11.79 -14.78
CA HIS A 48 3.42 11.31 -15.79
C HIS A 48 2.76 10.61 -16.98
N GLY A 49 1.45 10.42 -16.94
CA GLY A 49 0.72 9.57 -17.89
C GLY A 49 0.66 8.12 -17.42
N LYS A 50 -0.23 7.34 -18.04
CA LYS A 50 -0.48 5.94 -17.68
C LYS A 50 0.75 5.08 -17.86
N ILE A 51 0.97 4.14 -16.94
CA ILE A 51 2.02 3.15 -17.06
C ILE A 51 1.54 2.10 -18.09
N GLU A 52 2.23 2.01 -19.22
CA GLU A 52 2.01 0.92 -20.19
C GLU A 52 2.75 -0.35 -19.71
N LEU A 53 2.02 -1.46 -19.60
CA LEU A 53 2.49 -2.76 -19.09
C LEU A 53 2.44 -3.86 -20.16
#